data_AF-A0A7X9IXU5-F1
#
_entry.id   AF-A0A7X9IXU5-F1
#
_cell.length_a   1.000
_cell.length_b   1.000
_cell.length_c   1.000
_cell.angle_alpha   90.00
_cell.angle_beta   90.00
_cell.angle_gamma   90.00
#
_symmetry.space_group_name_H-M   'P 1'
#
loop_
_entity.id
_entity.type
_entity.pdbx_description
1 polymer ?
#
loop_
_entity_poly.entity_id
_entity_poly.type
_entity_poly.pdbx_seq_one_letter_code
_entity_poly.pdbx_strand_id
1 'polypeptide(L)'
;MPADCVLVAGFPSSGKSAVVRWLGRQALQSARRPAVATLECFPSEPRPAWTVAGPRDVPWRRWTSGDRCPDHALALRLPEMRDWAERAGADLLLVESAGLCGRCSPYPVRSVAVFVADASAGRGALANVGPMLTTCDLCVLTRPDRVTPAEREMLVAAARAAGRAPVLGLDGLTGEGADALWTRAAALLDGPGEAGLRAALPQFYCSYCLGRERVGILDL
;
A
#
# COMPACT_ATOMS: atom_id res chain seq x y z
N MET A 1 4.46 0.39 -23.07
CA MET A 1 5.61 0.53 -22.16
C MET A 1 5.16 0.05 -20.80
N PRO A 2 5.99 -0.68 -20.04
CA PRO A 2 5.51 -1.22 -18.80
C PRO A 2 5.23 -0.10 -17.79
N ALA A 3 4.16 -0.25 -17.01
CA ALA A 3 3.65 0.83 -16.16
C ALA A 3 4.58 1.10 -14.97
N ASP A 4 4.77 2.37 -14.61
CA ASP A 4 5.33 2.75 -13.31
C ASP A 4 4.47 2.14 -12.19
N CYS A 5 5.00 1.97 -10.98
CA CYS A 5 4.24 1.36 -9.88
C CYS A 5 4.36 2.16 -8.59
N VAL A 6 3.22 2.46 -7.97
CA VAL A 6 3.12 2.94 -6.58
C VAL A 6 2.37 1.89 -5.78
N LEU A 7 2.99 1.37 -4.73
CA LEU A 7 2.41 0.34 -3.87
C LEU A 7 2.09 0.94 -2.51
N VAL A 8 0.82 0.90 -2.14
CA VAL A 8 0.28 1.46 -0.90
C VAL A 8 -0.02 0.33 0.08
N ALA A 9 0.71 0.31 1.19
CA ALA A 9 0.55 -0.64 2.28
C ALA A 9 0.40 0.03 3.64
N GLY A 10 -0.07 -0.71 4.63
CA GLY A 10 -0.44 -0.19 5.95
C GLY A 10 -1.44 -1.11 6.63
N PHE A 11 -1.79 -0.80 7.88
CA PHE A 11 -2.73 -1.62 8.65
C PHE A 11 -4.15 -1.67 8.05
N PRO A 12 -4.99 -2.64 8.46
CA PRO A 12 -6.42 -2.57 8.16
C PRO A 12 -6.98 -1.22 8.60
N SER A 13 -7.90 -0.66 7.81
CA SER A 13 -8.58 0.60 8.13
C SER A 13 -7.69 1.84 8.30
N SER A 14 -6.40 1.80 7.92
CA SER A 14 -5.49 2.95 8.03
C SER A 14 -5.71 4.04 6.99
N GLY A 15 -6.68 3.89 6.08
CA GLY A 15 -6.99 4.89 5.03
C GLY A 15 -6.23 4.66 3.71
N LYS A 16 -5.66 3.48 3.48
CA LYS A 16 -4.98 3.09 2.22
C LYS A 16 -5.79 3.44 0.97
N SER A 17 -7.08 3.08 0.95
CA SER A 17 -7.95 3.35 -0.20
C SER A 17 -8.13 4.86 -0.46
N ALA A 18 -8.12 5.70 0.58
CA ALA A 18 -8.18 7.15 0.42
C ALA A 18 -6.87 7.69 -0.18
N VAL A 19 -5.72 7.16 0.25
CA VAL A 19 -4.40 7.48 -0.32
C VAL A 19 -4.35 7.13 -1.81
N VAL A 20 -4.74 5.90 -2.17
CA VAL A 20 -4.80 5.44 -3.57
C VAL A 20 -5.73 6.31 -4.42
N ARG A 21 -6.91 6.68 -3.88
CA ARG A 21 -7.86 7.58 -4.54
C ARG A 21 -7.27 8.94 -4.85
N TRP A 22 -6.62 9.57 -3.88
CA TRP A 22 -6.03 10.89 -4.07
C TRP A 22 -4.80 10.84 -4.99
N LEU A 23 -3.96 9.81 -4.89
CA LEU A 23 -2.87 9.57 -5.84
C LEU A 23 -3.40 9.43 -7.28
N GLY A 24 -4.45 8.64 -7.51
CA GLY A 24 -5.03 8.48 -8.84
C GLY A 24 -5.63 9.77 -9.40
N ARG A 25 -6.28 10.59 -8.56
CA ARG A 25 -6.77 11.91 -8.96
C ARG A 25 -5.63 12.86 -9.36
N GLN A 26 -4.57 12.98 -8.55
CA GLN A 26 -3.43 13.84 -8.88
C GLN A 26 -2.67 13.35 -10.12
N ALA A 27 -2.57 12.03 -10.30
CA ALA A 27 -1.96 11.42 -11.48
C ALA A 27 -2.68 11.86 -12.76
N LEU A 28 -4.00 11.80 -12.79
CA LEU A 28 -4.79 12.27 -13.94
C LEU A 28 -4.62 13.77 -14.22
N GLN A 29 -4.63 14.59 -13.16
CA GLN A 29 -4.36 16.03 -13.29
C GLN A 29 -2.97 16.31 -13.86
N SER A 30 -2.03 15.38 -13.67
CA SER A 30 -0.67 15.43 -14.20
C SER A 30 -0.51 14.68 -15.53
N ALA A 31 -1.61 14.46 -16.26
CA ALA A 31 -1.66 13.78 -17.56
C ALA A 31 -1.10 12.34 -17.57
N ARG A 32 -1.07 11.66 -16.41
CA ARG A 32 -0.77 10.23 -16.31
C ARG A 32 -2.04 9.40 -16.52
N ARG A 33 -1.87 8.14 -16.90
CA ARG A 33 -2.98 7.18 -17.08
C ARG A 33 -2.86 6.09 -16.00
N PRO A 34 -3.45 6.30 -14.80
CA PRO A 34 -3.40 5.31 -13.75
C PRO A 34 -4.34 4.13 -14.03
N ALA A 35 -3.97 2.95 -13.57
CA ALA A 35 -4.86 1.83 -13.30
C ALA A 35 -4.69 1.40 -11.83
N VAL A 36 -5.78 0.97 -11.21
CA VAL A 36 -5.80 0.65 -9.77
C VAL A 36 -6.02 -0.83 -9.56
N ALA A 37 -5.09 -1.47 -8.89
CA ALA A 37 -5.19 -2.86 -8.44
C ALA A 37 -5.36 -2.91 -6.92
N THR A 38 -6.43 -3.53 -6.44
CA THR A 38 -6.62 -3.73 -4.99
C THR A 38 -6.51 -5.22 -4.67
N LEU A 39 -5.83 -5.54 -3.58
CA LEU A 39 -5.79 -6.90 -3.04
C LEU A 39 -6.64 -6.98 -1.77
N GLU A 40 -7.58 -7.91 -1.72
CA GLU A 40 -8.38 -8.22 -0.54
C GLU A 40 -8.13 -9.66 -0.07
N CYS A 41 -8.38 -9.95 1.21
CA CYS A 41 -8.19 -11.31 1.74
C CYS A 41 -9.31 -12.25 1.30
N PHE A 42 -10.55 -11.76 1.37
CA PHE A 42 -11.74 -12.53 1.06
C PHE A 42 -12.41 -11.97 -0.20
N PRO A 43 -13.10 -12.82 -0.97
CA PRO A 43 -14.05 -12.34 -1.96
C PRO A 43 -15.13 -11.54 -1.22
N SER A 44 -15.22 -10.25 -1.52
CA SER A 44 -16.35 -9.42 -1.12
C SER A 44 -17.17 -9.08 -2.36
N GLU A 45 -18.44 -8.72 -2.20
CA GLU A 45 -19.17 -8.10 -3.30
C GLU A 45 -18.35 -6.93 -3.87
N PRO A 46 -18.42 -6.66 -5.19
CA PRO A 46 -17.77 -5.50 -5.77
C PRO A 46 -18.29 -4.26 -5.06
N ARG A 47 -17.55 -3.77 -4.06
CA ARG A 47 -17.91 -2.53 -3.41
C ARG A 47 -17.47 -1.43 -4.35
N PRO A 48 -18.33 -0.46 -4.65
CA PRO A 48 -17.99 0.68 -5.47
C PRO A 48 -17.00 1.65 -4.79
N ALA A 49 -16.11 1.19 -3.90
CA ALA A 49 -15.26 2.05 -3.08
C ALA A 49 -14.32 2.94 -3.91
N TRP A 50 -13.91 2.51 -5.11
CA TRP A 50 -13.29 3.39 -6.10
C TRP A 50 -14.32 4.31 -6.79
N THR A 51 -15.47 3.78 -7.20
CA THR A 51 -16.49 4.49 -8.01
C THR A 51 -17.38 5.49 -7.25
N VAL A 52 -17.41 5.53 -5.91
CA VAL A 52 -18.20 6.55 -5.18
C VAL A 52 -17.53 7.93 -5.21
N ALA A 53 -16.22 8.01 -5.46
CA ALA A 53 -15.48 9.28 -5.54
C ALA A 53 -14.26 9.28 -6.49
N GLY A 54 -13.99 8.20 -7.21
CA GLY A 54 -12.95 8.15 -8.24
C GLY A 54 -13.43 8.70 -9.57
N PRO A 55 -12.54 9.20 -10.44
CA PRO A 55 -12.86 9.41 -11.84
C PRO A 55 -13.39 8.10 -12.45
N ARG A 56 -14.50 8.17 -13.18
CA ARG A 56 -15.17 7.00 -13.79
C ARG A 56 -14.28 6.27 -14.81
N ASP A 57 -13.19 6.90 -15.19
CA ASP A 57 -12.38 6.60 -16.37
C ASP A 57 -11.08 5.89 -15.98
N VAL A 58 -10.86 5.61 -14.69
CA VAL A 58 -9.67 4.89 -14.21
C VAL A 58 -9.96 3.39 -14.17
N PRO A 59 -9.24 2.55 -14.94
CA PRO A 59 -9.35 1.11 -14.85
C PRO A 59 -9.10 0.63 -13.42
N TRP A 60 -10.01 -0.17 -12.90
CA TRP A 60 -9.92 -0.73 -11.56
C TRP A 60 -10.19 -2.23 -11.60
N ARG A 61 -9.39 -3.01 -10.87
CA ARG A 61 -9.62 -4.44 -10.70
C ARG A 61 -9.21 -4.87 -9.29
N ARG A 62 -9.97 -5.84 -8.78
CA ARG A 62 -9.71 -6.49 -7.50
C ARG A 62 -9.04 -7.85 -7.73
N TRP A 63 -8.06 -8.14 -6.87
CA TRP A 63 -7.45 -9.45 -6.67
C TRP A 63 -7.75 -9.94 -5.26
N THR A 64 -7.69 -11.26 -5.08
CA THR A 64 -7.93 -11.90 -3.80
C THR A 64 -6.73 -12.75 -3.41
N SER A 65 -6.30 -12.67 -2.14
CA SER A 65 -5.21 -13.51 -1.65
C SER A 65 -5.65 -14.95 -1.40
N GLY A 66 -6.93 -15.16 -1.08
CA GLY A 66 -7.46 -16.45 -0.68
C GLY A 66 -6.77 -16.93 0.59
N ASP A 67 -6.35 -18.19 0.60
CA ASP A 67 -5.71 -18.82 1.76
C ASP A 67 -4.24 -18.39 1.98
N ARG A 68 -3.70 -17.55 1.09
CA ARG A 68 -2.34 -17.05 1.19
C ARG A 68 -2.30 -15.77 2.01
N CYS A 69 -1.18 -15.56 2.71
CA CYS A 69 -0.84 -14.25 3.26
C CYS A 69 -0.95 -13.19 2.14
N PRO A 70 -1.65 -12.07 2.37
CA PRO A 70 -1.91 -11.10 1.31
C PRO A 70 -0.62 -10.47 0.77
N ASP A 71 0.38 -10.18 1.62
CA ASP A 71 1.65 -9.63 1.13
C ASP A 71 2.40 -10.63 0.24
N HIS A 72 2.27 -11.93 0.51
CA HIS A 72 2.78 -12.99 -0.35
C HIS A 72 2.00 -13.06 -1.67
N ALA A 73 0.66 -13.10 -1.58
CA ALA A 73 -0.18 -13.13 -2.77
C ALA A 73 0.07 -11.93 -3.67
N LEU A 74 0.31 -10.75 -3.09
CA LEU A 74 0.66 -9.55 -3.83
C LEU A 74 1.95 -9.74 -4.61
N ALA A 75 3.02 -10.20 -3.96
CA ALA A 75 4.30 -10.43 -4.61
C ALA A 75 4.21 -11.42 -5.79
N LEU A 76 3.37 -12.47 -5.67
CA LEU A 76 3.15 -13.43 -6.75
C LEU A 76 2.26 -12.88 -7.89
N ARG A 77 1.33 -11.97 -7.57
CA ARG A 77 0.34 -11.45 -8.52
C ARG A 77 0.77 -10.16 -9.20
N LEU A 78 1.81 -9.50 -8.70
CA LEU A 78 2.22 -8.19 -9.20
C LEU A 78 2.53 -8.19 -10.72
N PRO A 79 3.20 -9.21 -11.29
CA PRO A 79 3.37 -9.30 -12.75
C PRO A 79 2.03 -9.33 -13.50
N GLU A 80 1.05 -10.10 -13.00
CA GLU A 80 -0.30 -10.18 -13.58
C GLU A 80 -1.05 -8.84 -13.48
N MET A 81 -0.87 -8.10 -12.38
CA MET A 81 -1.44 -6.76 -12.19
C MET A 81 -0.85 -5.75 -13.18
N ARG A 82 0.47 -5.79 -13.43
CA ARG A 82 1.15 -4.94 -14.42
C ARG A 82 0.66 -5.23 -15.83
N ASP A 83 0.65 -6.50 -16.21
CA ASP A 83 0.13 -6.97 -17.50
C ASP A 83 -1.32 -6.50 -17.74
N TRP A 84 -2.16 -6.56 -16.70
CA TRP A 84 -3.53 -6.07 -16.78
C TRP A 84 -3.59 -4.55 -16.97
N ALA A 85 -2.80 -3.79 -16.23
CA ALA A 85 -2.75 -2.34 -16.33
C ALA A 85 -2.29 -1.88 -17.72
N GLU A 86 -1.27 -2.55 -18.27
CA GLU A 86 -0.74 -2.27 -19.61
C GLU A 86 -1.79 -2.55 -20.70
N ARG A 87 -2.50 -3.67 -20.62
CA ARG A 87 -3.62 -3.97 -21.53
C ARG A 87 -4.77 -2.96 -21.41
N ALA A 88 -4.91 -2.31 -20.26
CA ALA A 88 -5.85 -1.22 -20.05
C ALA A 88 -5.32 0.15 -20.51
N GLY A 89 -4.12 0.22 -21.11
CA GLY A 89 -3.53 1.45 -21.63
C GLY A 89 -2.90 2.37 -20.57
N ALA A 90 -2.73 1.87 -19.34
CA ALA A 90 -2.18 2.64 -18.23
C ALA A 90 -0.65 2.78 -18.34
N ASP A 91 -0.13 3.93 -17.89
CA ASP A 91 1.31 4.16 -17.68
C ASP A 91 1.71 4.19 -16.21
N LEU A 92 0.74 4.03 -15.30
CA LEU A 92 0.95 4.00 -13.86
C LEU A 92 0.02 2.95 -13.23
N LEU A 93 0.58 2.03 -12.46
CA LEU A 93 -0.14 1.07 -11.64
C LEU A 93 -0.13 1.56 -10.18
N LEU A 94 -1.32 1.75 -9.62
CA LEU A 94 -1.53 2.02 -8.20
C LEU A 94 -2.02 0.74 -7.52
N VAL A 95 -1.24 0.22 -6.58
CA VAL A 95 -1.55 -1.04 -5.89
C VAL A 95 -1.96 -0.76 -4.45
N GLU A 96 -3.13 -1.23 -4.03
CA GLU A 96 -3.55 -1.26 -2.63
C GLU A 96 -3.37 -2.67 -2.06
N SER A 97 -2.54 -2.83 -1.04
CA SER A 97 -2.46 -4.10 -0.29
C SER A 97 -3.69 -4.29 0.62
N ALA A 98 -3.98 -5.54 1.00
CA ALA A 98 -5.06 -5.82 1.97
C ALA A 98 -4.78 -5.22 3.35
N GLY A 99 -3.49 -5.10 3.70
CA GLY A 99 -3.01 -4.56 4.97
C GLY A 99 -3.34 -5.49 6.13
N LEU A 100 -2.48 -6.46 6.41
CA LEU A 100 -2.77 -7.51 7.41
C LEU A 100 -1.77 -7.51 8.58
N CYS A 101 -0.47 -7.46 8.31
CA CYS A 101 0.56 -7.54 9.35
C CYS A 101 1.61 -6.45 9.19
N GLY A 102 2.16 -5.94 10.29
CA GLY A 102 3.31 -5.03 10.27
C GLY A 102 4.66 -5.75 10.07
N ARG A 103 4.64 -7.05 9.72
CA ARG A 103 5.82 -7.93 9.68
C ARG A 103 6.45 -8.05 8.30
N CYS A 104 5.65 -8.00 7.25
CA CYS A 104 6.09 -8.20 5.87
C CYS A 104 6.23 -6.85 5.15
N SER A 105 7.07 -6.80 4.11
CA SER A 105 7.09 -5.69 3.16
C SER A 105 6.65 -6.21 1.80
N PRO A 106 5.52 -5.73 1.26
CA PRO A 106 5.08 -6.11 -0.08
C PRO A 106 5.82 -5.34 -1.20
N TYR A 107 6.80 -4.49 -0.88
CA TYR A 107 7.37 -3.53 -1.83
C TYR A 107 8.43 -4.15 -2.76
N PRO A 108 8.22 -4.10 -4.09
CA PRO A 108 9.26 -4.31 -5.07
C PRO A 108 10.34 -3.22 -5.01
N VAL A 109 11.57 -3.57 -5.39
CA VAL A 109 12.68 -2.61 -5.52
C VAL A 109 12.33 -1.47 -6.47
N ARG A 110 11.73 -1.78 -7.63
CA ARG A 110 11.36 -0.80 -8.67
C ARG A 110 9.88 -0.42 -8.59
N SER A 111 9.50 0.13 -7.44
CA SER A 111 8.19 0.72 -7.17
C SER A 111 8.36 1.86 -6.16
N VAL A 112 7.44 2.79 -6.12
CA VAL A 112 7.33 3.77 -5.03
C VAL A 112 6.55 3.12 -3.89
N ALA A 113 7.20 2.96 -2.74
CA ALA A 113 6.64 2.33 -1.57
C ALA A 113 6.00 3.36 -0.64
N VAL A 114 4.68 3.28 -0.47
CA VAL A 114 3.92 4.15 0.43
C VAL A 114 3.43 3.35 1.63
N PHE A 115 3.83 3.75 2.83
CA PHE A 115 3.26 3.24 4.07
C PHE A 115 2.18 4.19 4.58
N VAL A 116 1.06 3.65 5.04
CA VAL A 116 -0.09 4.41 5.50
C VAL A 116 -0.45 4.03 6.93
N ALA A 117 -0.40 5.00 7.82
CA ALA A 117 -0.83 4.88 9.20
C ALA A 117 -1.99 5.84 9.51
N ASP A 118 -2.88 5.41 10.39
CA ASP A 118 -3.92 6.27 10.96
C ASP A 118 -3.32 7.06 12.12
N ALA A 119 -3.40 8.39 12.08
CA ALA A 119 -2.90 9.23 13.15
C ALA A 119 -3.59 8.92 14.49
N SER A 120 -4.89 8.59 14.46
CA SER A 120 -5.66 8.26 15.67
C SER A 120 -5.30 6.91 16.29
N ALA A 121 -4.52 6.07 15.61
CA ALA A 121 -4.02 4.82 16.17
C ALA A 121 -2.87 5.01 17.19
N GLY A 122 -2.33 6.24 17.29
CA GLY A 122 -1.29 6.59 18.25
C GLY A 122 0.09 6.00 17.94
N ARG A 123 1.10 6.45 18.70
CA ARG A 123 2.52 6.09 18.47
C ARG A 123 2.81 4.59 18.53
N GLY A 124 2.03 3.84 19.31
CA GLY A 124 2.20 2.39 19.47
C GLY A 124 1.98 1.63 18.16
N ALA A 125 1.14 2.15 17.26
CA ALA A 125 0.92 1.58 15.94
C ALA A 125 2.17 1.61 15.05
N LEU A 126 3.11 2.51 15.31
CA LEU A 126 4.34 2.67 14.53
C LEU A 126 5.54 1.93 15.13
N ALA A 127 5.58 1.80 16.46
CA ALA A 127 6.73 1.26 17.19
C ALA A 127 7.09 -0.19 16.81
N ASN A 128 6.11 -0.98 16.37
CA ASN A 128 6.26 -2.40 16.06
C ASN A 128 6.06 -2.72 14.56
N VAL A 129 6.25 -1.74 13.69
CA VAL A 129 6.20 -1.96 12.24
C VAL A 129 7.60 -2.26 11.73
N GLY A 130 7.79 -3.45 11.20
CA GLY A 130 9.05 -3.89 10.63
C GLY A 130 9.26 -3.35 9.20
N PRO A 131 9.63 -4.21 8.24
CA PRO A 131 9.98 -3.82 6.88
C PRO A 131 8.97 -2.91 6.16
N MET A 132 7.67 -3.00 6.46
CA MET A 132 6.65 -2.15 5.84
C MET A 132 6.87 -0.64 6.11
N LEU A 133 7.35 -0.27 7.29
CA LEU A 133 7.65 1.14 7.60
C LEU A 133 9.11 1.46 7.28
N THR A 134 10.04 0.55 7.60
CA THR A 134 11.47 0.84 7.49
C THR A 134 11.99 0.87 6.05
N THR A 135 11.27 0.25 5.09
CA THR A 135 11.65 0.20 3.67
C THR A 135 10.75 1.02 2.75
N CYS A 136 9.79 1.78 3.29
CA CYS A 136 8.95 2.67 2.48
C CYS A 136 9.73 3.92 2.04
N ASP A 137 9.31 4.52 0.92
CA ASP A 137 9.83 5.81 0.49
C ASP A 137 9.05 6.97 1.12
N LEU A 138 7.76 6.76 1.38
CA LEU A 138 6.84 7.78 1.89
C LEU A 138 6.00 7.19 3.02
N CYS A 139 5.95 7.87 4.16
CA CYS A 139 5.04 7.54 5.26
C CYS A 139 3.89 8.56 5.28
N VAL A 140 2.64 8.09 5.17
CA VAL A 140 1.44 8.94 5.15
C VAL A 140 0.62 8.72 6.41
N LEU A 141 0.38 9.80 7.15
CA LEU A 141 -0.53 9.86 8.28
C LEU A 141 -1.91 10.31 7.79
N THR A 142 -2.90 9.42 7.86
CA THR A 142 -4.30 9.74 7.56
C THR A 142 -5.04 10.18 8.82
N ARG A 143 -6.19 10.83 8.62
CA ARG A 143 -7.02 11.39 9.70
C ARG A 143 -6.22 12.33 10.63
N PRO A 144 -5.36 13.22 10.10
CA PRO A 144 -4.53 14.08 10.93
C PRO A 144 -5.36 15.07 11.77
N ASP A 145 -6.60 15.32 11.37
CA ASP A 145 -7.61 16.14 12.06
C ASP A 145 -8.07 15.54 13.40
N ARG A 146 -7.86 14.24 13.62
CA ARG A 146 -8.29 13.53 14.84
C ARG A 146 -7.29 13.55 15.98
N VAL A 147 -6.14 14.19 15.78
CA VAL A 147 -5.07 14.26 16.77
C VAL A 147 -4.65 15.71 16.99
N THR A 148 -4.17 15.99 18.19
CA THR A 148 -3.59 17.30 18.50
C THR A 148 -2.27 17.52 17.75
N PRO A 149 -1.82 18.78 17.58
CA PRO A 149 -0.51 19.07 17.00
C PRO A 149 0.65 18.36 17.73
N ALA A 150 0.59 18.27 19.06
CA ALA A 150 1.59 17.58 19.87
C ALA A 150 1.60 16.06 19.61
N GLU A 151 0.43 15.42 19.57
CA GLU A 151 0.33 13.99 19.23
C GLU A 151 0.83 13.71 17.81
N ARG A 152 0.53 14.61 16.87
CA ARG A 152 1.03 14.53 15.50
C ARG A 152 2.56 14.61 15.46
N GLU A 153 3.18 15.52 16.20
CA GLU A 153 4.64 15.60 16.30
C GLU A 153 5.25 14.33 16.91
N MET A 154 4.62 13.76 17.94
CA MET A 154 5.04 12.50 18.54
C MET A 154 4.97 11.33 17.55
N LEU A 155 3.92 11.28 16.71
CA LEU A 155 3.78 10.28 15.64
C LEU A 155 4.87 10.44 14.58
N VAL A 156 5.12 11.68 14.15
CA VAL A 156 6.17 11.99 13.17
C VAL A 156 7.55 11.60 13.72
N ALA A 157 7.83 11.90 14.99
CA ALA A 157 9.07 11.49 15.65
C ALA A 157 9.20 9.96 15.71
N ALA A 158 8.11 9.24 16.05
CA ALA A 158 8.10 7.78 16.07
C ALA A 158 8.34 7.16 14.68
N ALA A 159 7.69 7.69 13.63
CA ALA A 159 7.90 7.24 12.25
C ALA A 159 9.36 7.46 11.82
N ARG A 160 9.94 8.62 12.13
CA ARG A 160 11.34 8.96 11.82
C ARG A 160 12.35 8.13 12.62
N ALA A 161 11.99 7.72 13.84
CA ALA A 161 12.83 6.83 14.64
C ALA A 161 12.86 5.40 14.06
N ALA A 162 11.73 4.95 13.48
CA ALA A 162 11.62 3.64 12.86
C ALA A 162 12.24 3.57 11.45
N GLY A 163 12.05 4.61 10.64
CA GLY A 163 12.49 4.64 9.24
C GLY A 163 12.90 6.03 8.77
N ARG A 164 13.50 6.11 7.57
CA ARG A 164 14.03 7.36 7.00
C ARG A 164 13.04 8.11 6.10
N ALA A 165 11.89 7.52 5.83
CA ALA A 165 10.90 8.09 4.92
C ALA A 165 10.38 9.44 5.47
N PRO A 166 10.23 10.48 4.61
CA PRO A 166 9.48 11.67 4.99
C PRO A 166 8.04 11.31 5.37
N VAL A 167 7.54 12.01 6.39
CA VAL A 167 6.19 11.83 6.91
C VAL A 167 5.29 12.94 6.37
N LEU A 168 4.17 12.57 5.76
CA LEU A 168 3.20 13.45 5.12
C LEU A 168 1.83 13.27 5.78
N GLY A 169 1.04 14.34 5.84
CA GLY A 169 -0.36 14.27 6.22
C GLY A 169 -1.25 14.12 4.99
N LEU A 170 -2.32 13.33 5.10
CA LEU A 170 -3.39 13.30 4.12
C LEU A 170 -4.75 13.29 4.82
N ASP A 171 -5.58 14.30 4.55
CA ASP A 171 -7.00 14.21 4.88
C ASP A 171 -7.69 13.34 3.81
N GLY A 172 -8.16 12.18 4.25
CA GLY A 172 -8.80 11.22 3.37
C GLY A 172 -10.14 11.70 2.80
N LEU A 173 -10.83 12.64 3.45
CA LEU A 173 -12.10 13.19 3.00
C LEU A 173 -11.89 14.36 2.03
N THR A 174 -11.10 15.36 2.43
CA THR A 174 -10.92 16.62 1.68
C THR A 174 -9.84 16.52 0.60
N GLY A 175 -8.85 15.65 0.79
CA GLY A 175 -7.67 15.56 -0.08
C GLY A 175 -6.57 16.54 0.24
N GLU A 176 -6.67 17.27 1.36
CA GLU A 176 -5.58 18.10 1.85
C GLU A 176 -4.31 17.25 2.02
N GLY A 177 -3.21 17.70 1.41
CA GLY A 177 -1.93 16.98 1.36
C GLY A 177 -1.74 16.06 0.15
N ALA A 178 -2.77 15.84 -0.69
CA ALA A 178 -2.69 14.97 -1.87
C ALA A 178 -1.64 15.45 -2.89
N ASP A 179 -1.57 16.76 -3.14
CA ASP A 179 -0.62 17.34 -4.08
C ASP A 179 0.84 17.15 -3.64
N ALA A 180 1.12 17.42 -2.37
CA ALA A 180 2.44 17.22 -1.77
C ALA A 180 2.87 15.74 -1.76
N LEU A 181 1.90 14.83 -1.59
CA LEU A 181 2.12 13.39 -1.69
C LEU A 181 2.43 12.97 -3.13
N TRP A 182 1.61 13.39 -4.09
CA TRP A 182 1.81 13.07 -5.50
C TRP A 182 3.13 13.60 -6.03
N THR A 183 3.46 14.86 -5.76
CA THR A 183 4.71 15.48 -6.21
C THR A 183 5.93 14.66 -5.78
N ARG A 184 5.94 14.18 -4.53
CA ARG A 184 7.02 13.32 -4.02
C ARG A 184 7.00 11.92 -4.64
N ALA A 185 5.82 11.32 -4.77
CA ALA A 185 5.70 10.01 -5.39
C ALA A 185 6.15 10.03 -6.87
N ALA A 186 5.72 11.03 -7.63
CA ALA A 186 6.07 11.22 -9.03
C ALA A 186 7.57 11.41 -9.25
N ALA A 187 8.24 12.14 -8.35
CA ALA A 187 9.69 12.34 -8.39
C ALA A 187 10.49 11.06 -8.12
N LEU A 188 9.87 10.03 -7.53
CA LEU A 188 10.49 8.74 -7.23
C LEU A 188 10.18 7.66 -8.28
N LEU A 189 9.33 7.96 -9.29
CA LEU A 189 9.05 7.01 -10.37
C LEU A 189 10.31 6.86 -11.23
N ASP A 190 10.82 5.63 -11.32
CA ASP A 190 12.07 5.28 -12.02
C ASP A 190 11.83 4.19 -13.08
N GLY A 191 10.71 4.32 -13.79
CA GLY A 191 10.31 3.41 -14.84
C GLY A 191 9.91 2.01 -14.34
N PRO A 192 9.47 1.16 -15.26
CA PRO A 192 9.07 -0.20 -14.96
C PRO A 192 10.26 -1.13 -14.66
N GLY A 193 10.07 -2.03 -13.71
CA GLY A 193 10.86 -3.25 -13.60
C GLY A 193 10.57 -4.03 -12.32
N GLU A 194 11.11 -5.24 -12.22
CA GLU A 194 11.18 -6.01 -10.98
C GLU A 194 12.52 -6.74 -10.91
N ALA A 195 13.31 -6.43 -9.88
CA ALA A 195 14.47 -7.20 -9.46
C ALA A 195 14.35 -7.44 -7.95
N GLY A 196 13.32 -8.19 -7.56
CA GLY A 196 13.08 -8.61 -6.17
C GLY A 196 12.32 -7.61 -5.29
N LEU A 197 12.19 -8.00 -4.01
CA LEU A 197 11.54 -7.24 -2.95
C LEU A 197 12.57 -6.47 -2.12
N ARG A 198 12.16 -5.32 -1.57
CA ARG A 198 13.01 -4.47 -0.70
C ARG A 198 13.40 -5.14 0.61
N ALA A 199 12.61 -6.11 1.06
CA ALA A 199 12.94 -6.96 2.19
C ALA A 199 12.48 -8.38 1.90
N ALA A 200 13.21 -9.35 2.43
CA ALA A 200 12.78 -10.74 2.39
C ALA A 200 11.45 -10.87 3.15
N LEU A 201 10.48 -11.55 2.53
CA LEU A 201 9.32 -12.03 3.26
C LEU A 201 9.80 -13.08 4.28
N PRO A 202 9.13 -13.22 5.44
CA PRO A 202 9.48 -14.23 6.44
C PRO A 202 9.64 -15.61 5.79
N GLN A 203 10.69 -16.33 6.19
CA GLN A 203 11.02 -17.64 5.62
C GLN A 203 9.91 -18.66 5.92
N PHE A 204 9.66 -19.54 4.94
CA PHE A 204 8.68 -20.62 4.92
C PHE A 204 7.19 -20.21 4.89
N TYR A 205 6.44 -20.85 3.97
CA TYR A 205 5.03 -21.08 4.21
C TYR A 205 4.93 -21.90 5.50
N CYS A 206 4.24 -21.35 6.50
CA CYS A 206 3.80 -22.17 7.62
C CYS A 206 3.07 -23.39 7.03
N SER A 207 3.31 -24.61 7.52
CA SER A 207 2.62 -25.81 6.98
C SER A 207 1.09 -25.65 7.00
N TYR A 208 0.58 -24.82 7.90
CA TYR A 208 -0.83 -24.40 7.98
C TYR A 208 -1.28 -23.57 6.78
N CYS A 209 -0.41 -22.72 6.20
CA CYS A 209 -0.68 -22.02 4.95
C CYS A 209 -0.73 -22.96 3.73
N LEU A 210 -0.32 -24.22 3.87
CA LEU A 210 -0.46 -25.28 2.86
C LEU A 210 -1.63 -26.23 3.18
N GLY A 211 -2.57 -25.82 4.04
CA GLY A 211 -3.75 -26.61 4.37
C GLY A 211 -3.54 -27.63 5.49
N ARG A 212 -2.48 -27.51 6.29
CA ARG A 212 -2.36 -28.31 7.53
C ARG A 212 -3.38 -27.83 8.55
N GLU A 213 -4.16 -28.75 9.08
CA GLU A 213 -5.16 -28.48 10.13
C GLU A 213 -4.73 -28.96 11.52
N ARG A 214 -3.69 -29.82 11.60
CA ARG A 214 -3.20 -30.40 12.86
C ARG A 214 -2.28 -29.43 13.60
N VAL A 215 -2.65 -29.11 14.84
CA VAL A 215 -1.87 -28.30 15.81
C VAL A 215 -0.57 -29.02 16.22
N GLY A 216 0.54 -28.29 16.31
CA GLY A 216 1.89 -28.83 16.55
C GLY A 216 2.67 -29.12 15.26
N ILE A 217 3.99 -28.87 15.24
CA ILE A 217 4.88 -29.20 14.09
C ILE A 217 5.93 -30.26 14.45
N LEU A 218 6.21 -30.39 15.74
CA LEU A 218 7.07 -31.41 16.31
C LEU A 218 6.17 -32.49 16.88
N ASP A 219 5.92 -33.54 16.11
CA ASP A 219 5.60 -34.82 16.72
C ASP A 219 6.97 -35.36 17.21
N LEU A 220 7.27 -35.17 18.50
CA LEU A 220 8.38 -35.85 19.17
C LEU A 220 7.95 -37.28 19.53
#